data_AF-Q5F5G2-F1
#
_entry.id   AF-Q5F5G2-F1
#
_cell.length_a   1.000
_cell.length_b   1.000
_cell.length_c   1.000
_cell.angle_alpha   90.00
_cell.angle_beta   90.00
_cell.angle_gamma   90.00
#
_symmetry.space_group_name_H-M   'P 1'
#
loop_
_entity.id
_entity.type
_entity.pdbx_description
1 polymer ?
#
loop_
_entity_poly.entity_id
_entity_poly.type
_entity_poly.pdbx_seq_one_letter_code
_entity_poly.pdbx_strand_id
1 'polypeptide(L)'
;MIIQNEFNLYPSNMLPEGFCYPEKYVRISNDTSLIPYIQPHNFHWWFENYGTEGAEVAYIFRNSILPDLNLIPFASNGEWEAYFDGNDVTGNPRVIVINLDNIENHEFFNSFEEWLELAIKDTW
;
A
#
# COMPACT_ATOMS: atom_id res chain seq x y z
N MET A 1 -14.00 2.64 -16.21
CA MET A 1 -12.95 2.28 -15.25
C MET A 1 -12.04 3.49 -15.08
N ILE A 2 -11.89 4.01 -13.87
CA ILE A 2 -10.93 5.09 -13.61
C ILE A 2 -9.55 4.45 -13.57
N ILE A 3 -8.61 4.99 -14.34
CA ILE A 3 -7.21 4.54 -14.32
C ILE A 3 -6.43 5.57 -13.52
N GLN A 4 -5.79 5.13 -12.45
CA GLN A 4 -4.81 5.92 -11.72
C GLN A 4 -3.48 5.82 -12.48
N ASN A 5 -3.05 6.89 -13.14
CA ASN A 5 -1.79 6.90 -13.89
C ASN A 5 -0.58 7.22 -13.00
N GLU A 6 -0.82 7.95 -11.91
CA GLU A 6 0.16 8.40 -10.93
C GLU A 6 -0.55 8.63 -9.57
N PHE A 7 0.24 8.72 -8.51
CA PHE A 7 -0.23 9.05 -7.17
C PHE A 7 0.88 9.67 -6.33
N ASN A 8 0.48 10.49 -5.35
CA ASN A 8 1.39 11.12 -4.43
C ASN A 8 1.66 10.21 -3.23
N LEU A 9 2.93 10.08 -2.89
CA LEU A 9 3.38 9.42 -1.66
C LEU A 9 3.10 10.30 -0.44
N TYR A 10 2.95 9.71 0.74
CA TYR A 10 2.98 10.51 1.96
C TYR A 10 4.33 11.21 2.08
N PRO A 11 4.34 12.50 2.45
CA PRO A 11 5.57 13.25 2.56
C PRO A 11 6.40 12.74 3.76
N SER A 12 7.71 12.88 3.66
CA SER A 12 8.66 12.33 4.64
C SER A 12 8.47 12.88 6.07
N ASN A 13 7.86 14.05 6.25
CA ASN A 13 7.52 14.59 7.57
C ASN A 13 6.33 13.90 8.25
N MET A 14 5.56 13.08 7.52
CA MET A 14 4.51 12.24 8.10
C MET A 14 5.05 10.87 8.50
N LEU A 15 6.08 10.37 7.80
CA LEU A 15 6.59 9.02 7.93
C LEU A 15 7.39 8.81 9.23
N PRO A 16 7.47 7.56 9.73
CA PRO A 16 8.35 7.21 10.84
C PRO A 16 9.81 7.56 10.56
N GLU A 17 10.57 7.87 11.61
CA GLU A 17 11.99 8.23 11.47
C GLU A 17 12.78 7.09 10.81
N GLY A 18 13.49 7.42 9.73
CA GLY A 18 14.29 6.46 8.97
C GLY A 18 13.52 5.60 7.97
N PHE A 19 12.19 5.68 7.92
CA PHE A 19 11.41 4.94 6.93
C PHE A 19 11.72 5.42 5.51
N CYS A 20 11.88 4.45 4.61
CA CYS A 20 12.10 4.68 3.17
C CYS A 20 11.17 3.76 2.38
N TYR A 21 10.51 4.33 1.36
CA TYR A 21 9.71 3.54 0.44
C TYR A 21 10.57 2.59 -0.40
N PRO A 22 10.02 1.42 -0.80
CA PRO A 22 10.63 0.57 -1.83
C PRO A 22 10.84 1.36 -3.13
N GLU A 23 12.00 1.21 -3.77
CA GLU A 23 12.34 1.94 -5.01
C GLU A 23 11.30 1.70 -6.11
N LYS A 24 10.82 0.45 -6.25
CA LYS A 24 9.79 0.10 -7.23
C LYS A 24 8.46 0.79 -6.96
N TYR A 25 8.06 0.95 -5.69
CA TYR A 25 6.85 1.66 -5.32
C TYR A 25 6.96 3.15 -5.69
N VAL A 26 8.12 3.78 -5.45
CA VAL A 26 8.40 5.16 -5.87
C VAL A 26 8.33 5.32 -7.39
N ARG A 27 8.85 4.36 -8.15
CA ARG A 27 8.75 4.41 -9.63
C ARG A 27 7.29 4.31 -10.09
N ILE A 28 6.53 3.36 -9.52
CA ILE A 28 5.11 3.16 -9.81
C ILE A 28 4.26 4.38 -9.44
N SER A 29 4.62 5.12 -8.39
CA SER A 29 3.89 6.34 -8.01
C SER A 29 3.94 7.42 -9.09
N ASN A 30 4.99 7.44 -9.91
CA ASN A 30 5.15 8.37 -11.02
C ASN A 30 4.61 7.83 -12.36
N ASP A 31 4.50 6.51 -12.49
CA ASP A 31 4.00 5.85 -13.70
C ASP A 31 3.47 4.45 -13.36
N THR A 32 2.15 4.33 -13.20
CA THR A 32 1.52 3.04 -12.89
C THR A 32 1.56 2.07 -14.06
N SER A 33 1.88 2.51 -15.29
CA SER A 33 2.05 1.60 -16.43
C SER A 33 3.22 0.63 -16.25
N LEU A 34 4.10 0.89 -15.28
CA LEU A 34 5.17 -0.01 -14.85
C LEU A 34 4.65 -1.28 -14.16
N ILE A 35 3.38 -1.33 -13.74
CA ILE A 35 2.76 -2.55 -13.24
C ILE A 35 2.45 -3.46 -14.42
N PRO A 36 3.03 -4.67 -14.48
CA PRO A 36 2.71 -5.62 -15.52
C PRO A 36 1.20 -5.85 -15.59
N TYR A 37 0.64 -5.78 -16.80
CA TYR A 37 -0.76 -6.12 -17.08
C TYR A 37 -1.82 -5.16 -16.48
N ILE A 38 -1.45 -3.92 -16.11
CA ILE A 38 -2.44 -2.93 -15.66
C ILE A 38 -3.52 -2.63 -16.72
N GLN A 39 -3.18 -2.82 -18.01
CA GLN A 39 -4.16 -2.72 -19.09
C GLN A 39 -4.34 -4.02 -19.88
N PRO A 40 -5.60 -4.36 -20.23
CA PRO A 40 -6.83 -3.63 -19.93
C PRO A 40 -7.60 -4.32 -18.78
N HIS A 41 -7.38 -3.94 -17.51
CA HIS A 41 -8.33 -4.16 -16.37
C HIS A 41 -7.95 -5.16 -15.26
N ASN A 42 -6.74 -5.74 -15.19
CA ASN A 42 -6.48 -6.80 -14.19
C ASN A 42 -5.81 -6.36 -12.88
N PHE A 43 -5.65 -5.06 -12.63
CA PHE A 43 -5.14 -4.60 -11.33
C PHE A 43 -6.28 -4.00 -10.51
N HIS A 44 -6.72 -4.75 -9.50
CA HIS A 44 -7.87 -4.41 -8.66
C HIS A 44 -7.52 -3.55 -7.44
N TRP A 45 -6.23 -3.29 -7.23
CA TRP A 45 -5.77 -2.47 -6.13
C TRP A 45 -5.66 -1.00 -6.55
N TRP A 46 -6.27 -0.14 -5.76
CA TRP A 46 -6.17 1.31 -5.85
C TRP A 46 -5.10 1.81 -4.90
N PHE A 47 -4.13 2.62 -5.37
CA PHE A 47 -3.09 3.16 -4.50
C PHE A 47 -3.56 4.38 -3.75
N GLU A 48 -3.14 4.48 -2.49
CA GLU A 48 -3.33 5.67 -1.69
C GLU A 48 -2.66 6.87 -2.34
N ASN A 49 -3.41 7.97 -2.47
CA ASN A 49 -2.95 9.19 -3.12
C ASN A 49 -2.96 10.34 -2.11
N TYR A 50 -1.79 10.69 -1.60
CA TYR A 50 -1.64 11.81 -0.68
C TYR A 50 -2.21 13.12 -1.26
N GLY A 51 -2.84 13.91 -0.40
CA GLY A 51 -3.60 15.10 -0.79
C GLY A 51 -5.08 14.82 -1.08
N THR A 52 -5.53 13.57 -0.91
CA THR A 52 -6.96 13.22 -0.88
C THR A 52 -7.42 13.01 0.56
N GLU A 53 -8.70 13.30 0.82
CA GLU A 53 -9.33 13.06 2.13
C GLU A 53 -9.23 11.59 2.55
N GLY A 54 -9.36 10.66 1.60
CA GLY A 54 -9.23 9.22 1.85
C GLY A 54 -7.86 8.86 2.44
N ALA A 55 -6.78 9.32 1.78
CA ALA A 55 -5.42 9.08 2.25
C ALA A 55 -5.16 9.72 3.63
N GLU A 56 -5.68 10.93 3.88
CA GLU A 56 -5.54 11.57 5.19
C GLU A 56 -6.23 10.77 6.30
N VAL A 57 -7.46 10.31 6.06
CA VAL A 57 -8.22 9.49 7.00
C VAL A 57 -7.54 8.15 7.22
N ALA A 58 -7.14 7.45 6.16
CA ALA A 58 -6.42 6.18 6.25
C ALA A 58 -5.16 6.34 7.11
N TYR A 59 -4.37 7.40 6.87
CA TYR A 59 -3.17 7.66 7.65
C TYR A 59 -3.46 7.96 9.13
N ILE A 60 -4.51 8.72 9.44
CA ILE A 60 -4.86 9.05 10.83
C ILE A 60 -5.28 7.81 11.61
N PHE A 61 -6.06 6.92 11.00
CA PHE A 61 -6.66 5.76 11.68
C PHE A 61 -5.87 4.45 11.52
N ARG A 62 -4.80 4.43 10.73
CA ARG A 62 -4.00 3.22 10.42
C ARG A 62 -3.68 2.34 11.63
N ASN A 63 -3.28 2.93 12.75
CA ASN A 63 -2.88 2.17 13.94
C ASN A 63 -4.06 1.79 14.86
N SER A 64 -5.29 2.17 14.54
CA SER A 64 -6.47 1.70 15.29
C SER A 64 -6.89 0.28 14.89
N ILE A 65 -6.41 -0.23 13.76
CA ILE A 65 -6.78 -1.54 13.20
C ILE A 65 -6.01 -2.65 13.92
N LEU A 66 -4.67 -2.54 13.95
CA LEU A 66 -3.77 -3.41 14.70
C LEU A 66 -2.84 -2.54 15.55
N PRO A 67 -3.19 -2.25 16.82
CA PRO A 67 -2.50 -1.25 17.66
C PRO A 67 -1.01 -1.50 17.92
N ASP A 68 -0.58 -2.75 17.79
CA ASP A 68 0.83 -3.14 18.01
C ASP A 68 1.70 -2.95 16.76
N LEU A 69 1.10 -2.57 15.62
CA LEU A 69 1.80 -2.32 14.38
C LEU A 69 1.83 -0.82 14.06
N ASN A 70 2.96 -0.37 13.52
CA ASN A 70 3.08 0.97 12.95
C ASN A 70 2.80 0.88 11.45
N LEU A 71 1.53 0.97 11.08
CA LEU A 71 1.11 0.74 9.70
C LEU A 71 1.32 2.00 8.86
N ILE A 72 1.58 1.87 7.56
CA ILE A 72 1.53 2.99 6.59
C ILE A 72 0.66 2.52 5.42
N PRO A 73 -0.59 3.00 5.29
CA PRO A 73 -1.50 2.54 4.23
C PRO A 73 -0.93 2.90 2.86
N PHE A 74 -1.11 2.06 1.87
CA PHE A 74 -0.61 2.36 0.52
C PHE A 74 -1.48 1.85 -0.63
N ALA A 75 -2.37 0.88 -0.40
CA ALA A 75 -3.34 0.44 -1.40
C ALA A 75 -4.56 -0.27 -0.79
N SER A 76 -5.69 -0.27 -1.48
CA SER A 76 -6.87 -1.05 -1.13
C SER A 76 -7.56 -1.63 -2.37
N ASN A 77 -8.26 -2.77 -2.22
CA ASN A 77 -9.10 -3.34 -3.30
C ASN A 77 -10.61 -3.32 -2.98
N GLY A 78 -11.01 -2.61 -1.92
CA GLY A 78 -12.38 -2.50 -1.45
C GLY A 78 -12.74 -3.43 -0.28
N GLU A 79 -12.14 -4.61 -0.22
CA GLU A 79 -12.31 -5.55 0.91
C GLU A 79 -11.05 -5.62 1.79
N TRP A 80 -9.89 -5.53 1.15
CA TRP A 80 -8.58 -5.61 1.77
C TRP A 80 -7.83 -4.29 1.66
N GLU A 81 -7.03 -4.02 2.68
CA GLU A 81 -6.13 -2.87 2.70
C GLU A 81 -4.68 -3.31 2.98
N ALA A 82 -3.76 -2.72 2.23
CA ALA A 82 -2.34 -3.02 2.25
C ALA A 82 -1.56 -1.87 2.90
N TYR A 83 -0.65 -2.26 3.78
CA TYR A 83 0.15 -1.38 4.60
C TYR A 83 1.62 -1.76 4.50
N PHE A 84 2.53 -0.77 4.54
CA PHE A 84 3.92 -1.02 4.87
C PHE A 84 4.09 -1.12 6.39
N ASP A 85 5.03 -1.97 6.82
CA ASP A 85 5.56 -1.95 8.19
C ASP A 85 6.41 -0.69 8.37
N GLY A 86 5.86 0.32 9.04
CA GLY A 86 6.51 1.59 9.30
C GLY A 86 7.66 1.51 10.31
N ASN A 87 7.84 0.38 11.00
CA ASN A 87 9.03 0.16 11.82
C ASN A 87 10.20 -0.42 11.01
N ASP A 88 9.95 -0.85 9.77
CA ASP A 88 10.97 -1.38 8.88
C ASP A 88 11.67 -0.25 8.09
N VAL A 89 12.89 0.08 8.52
CA VAL A 89 13.71 1.17 7.97
C VAL A 89 14.75 0.68 6.95
N THR A 90 14.59 -0.53 6.41
CA THR A 90 15.56 -1.14 5.47
C THR A 90 15.51 -0.53 4.07
N GLY A 91 14.44 0.20 3.74
CA GLY A 91 14.12 0.60 2.36
C GLY A 91 13.41 -0.48 1.54
N ASN A 92 13.13 -1.64 2.15
CA ASN A 92 12.28 -2.68 1.58
C ASN A 92 11.33 -3.22 2.66
N PRO A 93 10.42 -2.38 3.18
CA PRO A 93 9.54 -2.75 4.27
C PRO A 93 8.67 -3.97 3.95
N ARG A 94 8.42 -4.78 4.97
CA ARG A 94 7.35 -5.79 4.93
C ARG A 94 6.01 -5.16 4.58
N VAL A 95 5.14 -5.94 3.96
CA VAL A 95 3.76 -5.57 3.68
C VAL A 95 2.81 -6.38 4.56
N ILE A 96 1.81 -5.70 5.11
CA ILE A 96 0.70 -6.30 5.86
C ILE A 96 -0.58 -6.04 5.06
N VAL A 97 -1.32 -7.09 4.74
CA VAL A 97 -2.63 -6.99 4.07
C VAL A 97 -3.70 -7.44 5.04
N ILE A 98 -4.69 -6.60 5.30
CA ILE A 98 -5.71 -6.81 6.34
C ILE A 98 -7.09 -6.80 5.68
N ASN A 99 -7.91 -7.81 5.97
CA ASN A 99 -9.32 -7.78 5.62
C ASN A 99 -10.05 -6.88 6.63
N LEU A 100 -10.65 -5.78 6.17
CA LEU A 100 -11.26 -4.80 7.07
C LEU A 100 -12.54 -5.32 7.74
N ASP A 101 -13.23 -6.29 7.12
CA ASP A 101 -14.41 -6.94 7.70
C ASP A 101 -14.05 -8.06 8.70
N ASN A 102 -12.80 -8.54 8.66
CA ASN A 102 -12.30 -9.56 9.58
C ASN A 102 -10.80 -9.38 9.84
N ILE A 103 -10.44 -8.51 10.79
CA ILE A 103 -9.05 -8.16 11.10
C ILE A 103 -8.19 -9.34 11.60
N GLU A 104 -8.80 -10.43 12.06
CA GLU A 104 -8.06 -11.67 12.37
C GLU A 104 -7.48 -12.33 11.11
N ASN A 105 -8.06 -12.02 9.94
CA ASN A 105 -7.57 -12.43 8.65
C ASN A 105 -6.65 -11.35 8.07
N HIS A 106 -5.35 -11.51 8.33
CA HIS A 106 -4.31 -10.68 7.76
C HIS A 106 -3.12 -11.53 7.30
N GLU A 107 -2.42 -11.03 6.28
CA GLU A 107 -1.27 -11.69 5.67
C GLU A 107 -0.04 -10.79 5.73
N PHE A 108 1.14 -11.43 5.79
CA PHE A 108 2.43 -10.75 5.80
C PHE A 108 3.25 -11.16 4.57
N PHE A 109 3.86 -10.16 3.92
CA PHE A 109 4.81 -10.34 2.83
C PHE A 109 6.14 -9.71 3.22
N ASN A 110 7.24 -10.28 2.75
CA ASN A 110 8.58 -9.81 3.10
C ASN A 110 8.96 -8.52 2.36
N SER A 111 8.20 -8.15 1.31
CA SER A 111 8.48 -6.97 0.49
C SER A 111 7.27 -6.51 -0.30
N PHE A 112 7.34 -5.27 -0.82
CA PHE A 112 6.39 -4.75 -1.80
C PHE A 112 6.33 -5.58 -3.08
N GLU A 113 7.47 -6.12 -3.54
CA GLU A 113 7.54 -6.89 -4.77
C GLU A 113 6.82 -8.24 -4.63
N GLU A 114 6.99 -8.92 -3.51
CA GLU A 114 6.28 -10.16 -3.19
C GLU A 114 4.77 -9.95 -3.15
N TRP A 115 4.31 -8.89 -2.46
CA TRP A 115 2.90 -8.51 -2.45
C TRP A 115 2.40 -8.19 -3.87
N LEU A 116 3.13 -7.39 -4.63
CA LEU A 116 2.71 -6.94 -5.96
C LEU A 116 2.55 -8.12 -6.94
N GLU A 117 3.42 -9.13 -6.85
CA GLU A 117 3.32 -10.34 -7.67
C GLU A 117 2.02 -11.13 -7.43
N LEU A 118 1.47 -11.10 -6.22
CA LEU A 118 0.21 -11.71 -5.85
C LEU A 118 -0.98 -10.81 -6.18
N ALA A 119 -0.85 -9.51 -5.92
CA ALA A 119 -1.85 -8.49 -6.26
C ALA A 119 -2.19 -8.46 -7.76
N ILE A 120 -1.19 -8.66 -8.63
CA ILE A 120 -1.39 -8.76 -10.09
C ILE A 120 -2.16 -10.04 -10.48
N LYS A 121 -2.11 -11.09 -9.66
CA LYS A 121 -2.78 -12.37 -9.92
C LYS A 121 -4.19 -12.46 -9.35
N ASP A 122 -4.66 -11.40 -8.68
CA ASP A 122 -5.98 -11.33 -8.06
C ASP A 122 -6.23 -12.49 -7.08
N THR A 123 -5.29 -12.70 -6.15
CA THR A 123 -5.35 -13.81 -5.20
C THR A 123 -6.20 -13.55 -3.95
N TRP A 124 -6.95 -12.44 -3.92
CA TRP A 124 -7.80 -12.03 -2.80
C TRP A 124 -9.23 -11.76 -3.26
#